data_AF-A0A931SBJ6-F1
#
_entry.id   AF-A0A931SBJ6-F1
#
_cell.length_a   1.000
_cell.length_b   1.000
_cell.length_c   1.000
_cell.angle_alpha   90.00
_cell.angle_beta   90.00
_cell.angle_gamma   90.00
#
_symmetry.space_group_name_H-M   'P 1'
#
loop_
_entity.id
_entity.type
_entity.pdbx_description
1 polymer ?
#
loop_
_entity_poly.entity_id
_entity_poly.type
_entity_poly.pdbx_seq_one_letter_code
_entity_poly.pdbx_strand_id
1 'polypeptide(L)'
;MTSKEPNEKKLINPALPGGFRDALPEDMIAKNAMMDTIRGVFERFGFDPMETPAVERNEVLVGGEAESDRIIFRVAPAVRGEVKDITRDETSLRFDLTVPLARVHANGH
;
A
#
# COMPACT_ATOMS: atom_id res chain seq x y z
N MET A 1 14.30 47.89 14.31
CA MET A 1 12.87 47.56 14.38
C MET A 1 12.45 47.04 13.01
N THR A 2 12.57 45.74 12.78
CA THR A 2 12.03 45.10 11.57
C THR A 2 10.74 44.42 11.98
N SER A 3 9.61 45.02 11.60
CA SER A 3 8.28 44.45 11.75
C SER A 3 8.22 43.13 10.98
N LYS A 4 8.03 42.01 11.69
CA LYS A 4 7.63 40.75 11.04
C LYS A 4 6.22 40.94 10.50
N GLU A 5 6.05 40.76 9.20
CA GLU A 5 4.73 40.73 8.57
C GLU A 5 3.90 39.56 9.14
N PRO A 6 2.57 39.72 9.28
CA PRO A 6 1.72 38.68 9.82
C PRO A 6 1.66 37.50 8.86
N ASN A 7 1.95 36.30 9.38
CA ASN A 7 1.90 35.04 8.64
C ASN A 7 0.47 34.77 8.13
N GLU A 8 0.22 35.04 6.85
CA GLU A 8 -1.05 34.79 6.18
C GLU A 8 -1.37 33.29 6.22
N LYS A 9 -2.49 32.91 6.83
CA LYS A 9 -2.88 31.50 6.94
C LYS A 9 -3.16 30.93 5.55
N LYS A 10 -2.22 30.17 5.02
CA LYS A 10 -2.39 29.41 3.78
C LYS A 10 -3.55 28.41 3.92
N LEU A 11 -4.62 28.63 3.15
CA LEU A 11 -5.71 27.67 3.00
C LEU A 11 -5.18 26.43 2.26
N ILE A 12 -5.43 25.24 2.80
CA ILE A 12 -5.03 23.97 2.21
C ILE A 12 -6.16 23.46 1.32
N ASN A 13 -5.85 23.12 0.06
CA ASN A 13 -6.78 22.42 -0.81
C ASN A 13 -6.76 20.91 -0.46
N PRO A 14 -7.85 20.33 0.05
CA PRO A 14 -7.91 18.92 0.44
C PRO A 14 -8.15 18.02 -0.78
N ALA A 15 -7.28 18.10 -1.79
CA ALA A 15 -7.38 17.26 -2.99
C ALA A 15 -6.68 15.91 -2.79
N LEU A 16 -7.25 14.86 -3.38
CA LEU A 16 -6.61 13.55 -3.44
C LEU A 16 -5.38 13.58 -4.36
N PRO A 17 -4.36 12.74 -4.10
CA PRO A 17 -3.28 12.53 -5.05
C PRO A 17 -3.81 11.96 -6.38
N GLY A 18 -3.11 12.21 -7.48
CA GLY A 18 -3.48 11.67 -8.79
C GLY A 18 -3.53 10.13 -8.77
N GLY A 19 -4.57 9.57 -9.40
CA GLY A 19 -4.78 8.11 -9.46
C GLY A 19 -5.57 7.52 -8.27
N PHE A 20 -5.96 8.33 -7.29
CA PHE A 20 -6.77 7.90 -6.14
C PHE A 20 -8.20 8.47 -6.22
N ARG A 21 -9.15 7.72 -5.67
CA ARG A 21 -10.56 8.13 -5.56
C ARG A 21 -11.13 7.62 -4.24
N ASP A 22 -12.04 8.39 -3.66
CA ASP A 22 -12.88 7.90 -2.57
C ASP A 22 -13.93 6.94 -3.13
N ALA A 23 -14.15 5.81 -2.47
CA ALA A 23 -15.26 4.92 -2.75
C ALA A 23 -16.42 5.28 -1.81
N LEU A 24 -17.50 5.79 -2.38
CA LEU A 24 -18.67 6.24 -1.61
C LEU A 24 -19.57 5.04 -1.23
N PRO A 25 -20.59 5.24 -0.37
CA PRO A 25 -21.40 4.13 0.12
C PRO A 25 -21.99 3.23 -0.97
N GLU A 26 -22.51 3.81 -2.06
CA GLU A 26 -23.08 3.04 -3.18
C GLU A 26 -22.05 2.13 -3.86
N ASP A 27 -20.83 2.64 -4.11
CA ASP A 27 -19.72 1.87 -4.67
C ASP A 27 -19.30 0.73 -3.74
N MET A 28 -19.21 1.02 -2.44
CA MET A 28 -18.77 0.04 -1.44
C MET A 28 -19.80 -1.07 -1.23
N ILE A 29 -21.10 -0.75 -1.26
CA ILE A 29 -22.18 -1.76 -1.19
C ILE A 29 -22.08 -2.71 -2.39
N ALA A 30 -21.96 -2.17 -3.61
CA ALA A 30 -21.84 -2.98 -4.81
C ALA A 30 -20.56 -3.83 -4.82
N LYS A 31 -19.42 -3.24 -4.43
CA LYS A 31 -18.13 -3.94 -4.31
C LYS A 31 -18.22 -5.09 -3.32
N ASN A 32 -18.81 -4.88 -2.14
CA ASN A 32 -18.91 -5.92 -1.11
C ASN A 32 -19.74 -7.11 -1.61
N ALA A 33 -20.88 -6.86 -2.25
CA ALA A 33 -21.70 -7.93 -2.82
C ALA A 33 -20.96 -8.76 -3.89
N MET A 34 -20.16 -8.09 -4.74
CA MET A 34 -19.29 -8.76 -5.70
C MET A 34 -18.22 -9.60 -5.01
N MET A 35 -17.53 -9.04 -3.99
CA MET A 35 -16.47 -9.73 -3.25
C MET A 35 -17.01 -10.95 -2.51
N ASP A 36 -18.20 -10.86 -1.91
CA ASP A 36 -18.84 -12.00 -1.21
C ASP A 36 -19.20 -13.13 -2.17
N THR A 37 -19.66 -12.79 -3.38
CA THR A 37 -19.93 -13.79 -4.43
C THR A 37 -18.66 -14.53 -4.85
N ILE A 38 -17.57 -13.79 -5.08
CA ILE A 38 -16.26 -14.36 -5.44
C ILE A 38 -15.72 -15.24 -4.30
N ARG A 39 -15.76 -14.75 -3.07
CA ARG A 39 -15.34 -15.50 -1.87
C ARG A 39 -16.10 -16.82 -1.76
N GLY A 40 -17.43 -16.77 -1.88
CA GLY A 40 -18.26 -17.97 -1.81
C GLY A 40 -17.97 -19.00 -2.90
N VAL A 41 -17.45 -18.59 -4.07
CA VAL A 41 -16.95 -19.53 -5.09
C VAL A 41 -15.69 -20.23 -4.57
N PHE A 42 -14.67 -19.49 -4.15
CA PHE A 42 -13.40 -20.07 -3.67
C PHE A 42 -13.62 -21.03 -2.49
N GLU A 43 -14.43 -20.64 -1.50
CA GLU A 43 -14.72 -21.48 -0.33
C GLU A 43 -15.40 -22.81 -0.71
N ARG A 44 -16.29 -22.82 -1.72
CA ARG A 44 -16.91 -24.05 -2.22
C ARG A 44 -15.92 -25.03 -2.86
N PHE A 45 -14.77 -24.55 -3.30
CA PHE A 45 -13.69 -25.38 -3.86
C PHE A 45 -12.60 -25.70 -2.82
N GLY A 46 -12.81 -25.38 -1.54
CA GLY A 46 -11.90 -25.72 -0.45
C GLY A 46 -10.69 -24.78 -0.32
N PHE A 47 -10.76 -23.57 -0.86
CA PHE A 47 -9.74 -22.55 -0.65
C PHE A 47 -10.03 -21.76 0.62
N ASP A 48 -9.06 -21.73 1.54
CA ASP A 48 -9.13 -20.91 2.75
C ASP A 48 -8.71 -19.45 2.47
N PRO A 49 -9.40 -18.47 3.08
CA PRO A 49 -9.02 -17.07 2.93
C PRO A 49 -7.70 -16.76 3.63
N MET A 50 -6.86 -15.95 3.00
CA MET A 50 -5.60 -15.46 3.56
C MET A 50 -5.31 -14.05 3.04
N GLU A 51 -4.71 -13.23 3.89
CA GLU A 51 -4.22 -11.91 3.53
C GLU A 51 -2.76 -11.75 3.96
N THR A 52 -2.01 -10.98 3.18
CA THR A 52 -0.66 -10.52 3.53
C THR A 52 -0.71 -9.03 3.88
N PRO A 53 0.34 -8.46 4.51
CA PRO A 53 0.44 -7.01 4.70
C PRO A 53 0.51 -6.26 3.35
N ALA A 54 -0.04 -5.05 3.31
CA ALA A 54 0.02 -4.19 2.11
C ALA A 54 1.44 -3.71 1.78
N VAL A 55 2.32 -3.77 2.78
CA VAL A 55 3.72 -3.36 2.72
C VAL A 55 4.60 -4.60 2.89
N GLU A 56 5.57 -4.77 2.00
CA GLU A 56 6.58 -5.83 2.05
C GLU A 56 7.98 -5.20 2.06
N ARG A 57 9.01 -6.00 2.41
CA ARG A 57 10.40 -5.55 2.24
C ARG A 57 10.68 -5.36 0.75
N ASN A 58 11.38 -4.29 0.38
CA ASN A 58 11.64 -3.98 -1.02
C ASN A 58 12.39 -5.12 -1.73
N GLU A 59 13.36 -5.74 -1.04
CA GLU A 59 14.11 -6.90 -1.54
C GLU A 59 13.22 -8.09 -1.92
N VAL A 60 12.11 -8.29 -1.21
CA VAL A 60 11.16 -9.39 -1.48
C VAL A 60 10.40 -9.13 -2.77
N LEU A 61 10.02 -7.88 -3.03
CA LEU A 61 9.25 -7.49 -4.21
C LEU A 61 10.11 -7.39 -5.46
N VAL A 62 11.35 -6.92 -5.33
CA VAL A 62 12.24 -6.67 -6.47
C VAL A 62 12.94 -7.96 -6.91
N GLY A 63 13.26 -8.86 -5.98
CA GLY A 63 13.91 -10.15 -6.29
C GLY A 63 15.29 -10.03 -6.97
N GLY A 64 15.84 -8.81 -7.07
CA GLY A 64 17.05 -8.50 -7.83
C GLY A 64 16.85 -8.14 -9.31
N GLU A 65 15.61 -8.07 -9.82
CA GLU A 65 15.32 -7.68 -11.20
C GLU A 65 15.07 -6.17 -11.33
N ALA A 66 15.79 -5.49 -12.24
CA ALA A 66 15.70 -4.02 -12.37
C ALA A 66 14.36 -3.51 -12.94
N GLU A 67 13.58 -4.37 -13.61
CA GLU A 67 12.31 -3.99 -14.22
C GLU A 67 11.16 -3.90 -13.20
N SER A 68 11.21 -4.70 -12.13
CA SER A 68 10.21 -4.65 -11.05
C SER A 68 10.34 -3.39 -10.19
N ASP A 69 11.53 -2.81 -10.08
CA ASP A 69 11.77 -1.57 -9.32
C ASP A 69 11.06 -0.34 -9.93
N ARG A 70 10.69 -0.39 -11.22
CA ARG A 70 10.05 0.74 -11.93
C ARG A 70 8.57 0.93 -11.62
N ILE A 71 7.92 -0.05 -11.02
CA ILE A 71 6.47 -0.06 -10.76
C ILE A 71 6.12 -0.01 -9.26
N ILE A 72 7.12 0.08 -8.39
CA ILE A 72 6.94 -0.05 -6.95
C ILE A 72 6.79 1.32 -6.28
N PHE A 73 5.80 1.43 -5.39
CA PHE A 73 5.66 2.59 -4.51
C PHE A 73 6.44 2.37 -3.20
N ARG A 74 7.55 3.09 -3.03
CA ARG A 74 8.39 3.00 -1.83
C ARG A 74 7.73 3.69 -0.64
N VAL A 75 7.78 3.03 0.51
CA VAL A 75 7.26 3.50 1.79
C VAL A 75 8.45 3.74 2.73
N ALA A 76 8.65 5.00 3.11
CA ALA A 76 9.68 5.38 4.06
C ALA A 76 9.13 5.30 5.50
N PRO A 77 9.82 4.63 6.44
CA PRO A 77 9.43 4.64 7.84
C PRO A 77 9.64 6.05 8.42
N ALA A 78 8.57 6.67 8.92
CA ALA A 78 8.65 7.92 9.66
C ALA A 78 8.89 7.62 11.15
N VAL A 79 10.10 7.84 11.66
CA VAL A 79 10.39 7.75 13.10
C VAL A 79 10.62 9.16 13.63
N ARG A 80 9.72 9.64 14.49
CA ARG A 80 9.82 10.96 15.16
C ARG A 80 9.97 12.17 14.22
N GLY A 81 9.40 12.10 13.02
CA GLY A 81 9.43 13.20 12.05
C GLY A 81 10.74 13.35 11.28
N GLU A 82 11.72 12.49 11.54
CA GLU A 82 12.95 12.40 10.76
C GLU A 82 12.87 11.17 9.84
N VAL A 83 13.01 11.39 8.54
CA VAL A 83 13.20 10.31 7.57
C VAL A 83 14.61 9.79 7.79
N LYS A 84 14.75 8.60 8.40
CA LYS A 84 16.07 7.96 8.52
C LYS A 84 16.59 7.57 7.14
N ASP A 85 17.91 7.65 6.96
CA ASP A 85 18.60 7.14 5.77
C ASP A 85 18.20 5.69 5.51
N ILE A 86 17.51 5.51 4.40
CA ILE A 86 16.92 4.27 3.94
C ILE A 86 18.06 3.38 3.44
N THR A 87 18.60 2.53 4.29
CA THR A 87 19.73 1.65 3.90
C THR A 87 19.58 0.18 4.30
N ARG A 88 18.55 -0.17 5.10
CA ARG A 88 18.30 -1.57 5.48
C ARG A 88 16.83 -1.97 5.64
N ASP A 89 15.97 -1.01 5.92
CA ASP A 89 14.52 -1.21 6.12
C ASP A 89 13.71 -0.57 4.99
N GLU A 90 14.17 -0.72 3.74
CA GLU A 90 13.38 -0.27 2.59
C GLU A 90 12.09 -1.10 2.53
N THR A 91 10.95 -0.43 2.63
CA THR A 91 9.65 -1.08 2.47
C THR A 91 8.90 -0.49 1.30
N SER A 92 8.00 -1.27 0.74
CA SER A 92 7.31 -0.95 -0.50
C SER A 92 5.90 -1.52 -0.49
N LEU A 93 4.95 -0.81 -1.11
CA LEU A 93 3.61 -1.36 -1.32
C LEU A 93 3.69 -2.55 -2.29
N ARG A 94 2.97 -3.63 -1.97
CA ARG A 94 2.85 -4.77 -2.89
C ARG A 94 2.16 -4.32 -4.18
N PHE A 95 2.71 -4.75 -5.32
CA PHE A 95 2.12 -4.50 -6.63
C PHE A 95 1.22 -5.68 -7.08
N ASP A 96 1.38 -6.85 -6.48
CA ASP A 96 0.56 -8.05 -6.71
C ASP A 96 0.29 -8.83 -5.41
N LEU A 97 -0.37 -9.99 -5.55
CA LEU A 97 -0.61 -10.93 -4.45
C LEU A 97 0.23 -12.23 -4.57
N THR A 98 0.94 -12.44 -5.67
CA THR A 98 1.67 -13.69 -5.96
C THR A 98 3.03 -13.71 -5.27
N VAL A 99 3.78 -12.60 -5.30
CA VAL A 99 5.07 -12.51 -4.61
C VAL A 99 4.89 -12.61 -3.08
N PRO A 100 3.93 -11.89 -2.46
CA PRO A 100 3.63 -12.10 -1.03
C PRO A 100 3.20 -13.53 -0.70
N LEU A 101 2.43 -14.20 -1.58
CA LEU A 101 2.04 -15.60 -1.41
C LEU A 101 3.26 -16.53 -1.41
N ALA A 102 4.18 -16.35 -2.37
CA ALA A 102 5.42 -17.13 -2.44
C ALA A 102 6.28 -16.94 -1.18
N ARG A 103 6.35 -15.71 -0.64
CA ARG A 103 7.03 -15.44 0.64
C ARG A 103 6.40 -16.20 1.80
N VAL A 104 5.07 -16.20 1.90
CA VAL A 104 4.34 -16.94 2.96
C VAL A 104 4.74 -18.42 2.91
N HIS A 105 4.69 -19.02 1.72
CA HIS A 105 5.05 -20.42 1.53
C HIS A 105 6.53 -20.72 1.84
N ALA A 106 7.45 -19.87 1.39
CA ALA A 106 8.88 -20.00 1.68
C ALA A 106 9.18 -19.91 3.18
N ASN A 107 8.34 -19.23 3.96
CA ASN A 107 8.43 -19.13 5.41
C ASN A 107 7.75 -20.29 6.16
N GLY A 108 7.23 -21.30 5.45
CA GLY A 108 6.62 -22.49 6.06
C GLY A 108 5.16 -22.31 6.51
N HIS A 109 4.44 -21.40 5.85
CA HIS A 109 3.00 -21.20 6.04
C HIS A 109 2.20 -21.67 4.83
#